data_AF-S2K695-F1
#
_entry.id   AF-S2K695-F1
#
_cell.length_a   1.000
_cell.length_b   1.000
_cell.length_c   1.000
_cell.angle_alpha   90.00
_cell.angle_beta   90.00
_cell.angle_gamma   90.00
#
_symmetry.space_group_name_H-M   'P 1'
#
loop_
_entity.id
_entity.type
_entity.pdbx_description
1 polymer ?
#
loop_
_entity_poly.entity_id
_entity_poly.type
_entity_poly.pdbx_seq_one_letter_code
_entity_poly.pdbx_strand_id
1 'polypeptide(L)'
;MYAKTAVTEVTKAYRSTYVTSLLSTSITNTTTRTMSAFSHMSDNDPEVLEKEKHKELSKKDKEWNEKLASHSEAAVKADKEHDKPIRNLQDETIEHLDKKDKENN
;
A
#
# COMPACT_ATOMS: atom_id res chain seq x y z
N MET A 1 46.01 -16.70 65.53
CA MET A 1 44.73 -15.99 65.74
C MET A 1 43.71 -16.62 64.79
N TYR A 2 42.83 -17.48 65.30
CA TYR A 2 41.71 -18.06 64.54
C TYR A 2 40.47 -17.18 64.73
N ALA A 3 39.77 -16.87 63.64
CA ALA A 3 38.35 -16.56 63.66
C ALA A 3 37.71 -17.07 62.35
N LYS A 4 36.63 -17.83 62.50
CA LYS A 4 35.88 -18.56 61.47
C LYS A 4 34.64 -17.77 61.03
N THR A 5 34.19 -18.03 59.80
CA THR A 5 32.78 -17.96 59.30
C THR A 5 32.13 -16.55 59.27
N ALA A 6 31.29 -16.20 58.28
CA ALA A 6 30.28 -16.99 57.60
C ALA A 6 30.07 -16.56 56.14
N VAL A 7 29.81 -17.56 55.29
CA VAL A 7 29.23 -17.41 53.96
C VAL A 7 27.73 -17.16 54.17
N THR A 8 27.21 -16.02 53.74
CA THR A 8 25.75 -15.78 53.73
C THR A 8 25.21 -16.14 52.36
N GLU A 9 24.55 -17.29 52.28
CA GLU A 9 23.82 -17.75 51.10
C GLU A 9 22.64 -16.82 50.81
N VAL A 10 22.54 -16.31 49.57
CA VAL A 10 21.33 -15.63 49.10
C VAL A 10 20.47 -16.67 48.38
N THR A 11 19.40 -17.07 49.04
CA THR A 11 18.44 -18.09 48.62
C THR A 11 17.71 -17.69 47.33
N LYS A 12 17.72 -18.59 46.34
CA LYS A 12 17.01 -18.52 45.06
C LYS A 12 15.49 -18.49 45.31
N ALA A 13 14.86 -17.32 45.20
CA ALA A 13 13.41 -17.20 45.28
C ALA A 13 12.76 -17.68 43.97
N TYR A 14 12.14 -18.86 44.01
CA TYR A 14 11.33 -19.44 42.95
C TYR A 14 9.98 -18.72 42.93
N ARG A 15 9.75 -17.80 41.98
CA ARG A 15 8.42 -17.22 41.74
C ARG A 15 7.70 -18.07 40.71
N SER A 16 6.83 -18.95 41.19
CA SER A 16 5.83 -19.64 40.39
C SER A 16 4.56 -18.79 40.34
N THR A 17 4.14 -18.38 39.15
CA THR A 17 2.79 -17.86 38.91
C THR A 17 2.26 -18.49 37.63
N TYR A 18 1.36 -19.46 37.78
CA TYR A 18 0.53 -19.97 36.71
C TYR A 18 -0.61 -18.99 36.43
N VAL A 19 -0.71 -18.46 35.19
CA VAL A 19 -2.02 -18.04 34.64
C VAL A 19 -2.00 -17.98 33.10
N THR A 20 -2.69 -18.96 32.51
CA THR A 20 -3.61 -18.96 31.36
C THR A 20 -3.44 -17.98 30.18
N SER A 21 -3.17 -18.58 29.01
CA SER A 21 -3.87 -18.43 27.71
C SER A 21 -4.54 -17.08 27.38
N LEU A 22 -4.03 -16.41 26.34
CA LEU A 22 -4.88 -15.85 25.28
C LEU A 22 -4.27 -16.20 23.91
N LEU A 23 -4.97 -17.09 23.22
CA LEU A 23 -4.78 -17.40 21.81
C LEU A 23 -5.38 -16.27 20.95
N SER A 24 -4.74 -15.99 19.82
CA SER A 24 -5.25 -15.28 18.64
C SER A 24 -5.54 -13.78 18.74
N THR A 25 -4.66 -13.01 18.12
CA THR A 25 -5.12 -11.94 17.22
C THR A 25 -4.43 -12.17 15.89
N SER A 26 -5.20 -12.64 14.90
CA SER A 26 -4.80 -12.58 13.50
C SER A 26 -4.53 -11.12 13.19
N ILE A 27 -3.25 -10.76 13.05
CA ILE A 27 -2.86 -9.48 12.47
C ILE A 27 -3.31 -9.56 11.01
N THR A 28 -4.49 -9.04 10.70
CA THR A 28 -4.78 -8.63 9.33
C THR A 28 -3.78 -7.52 9.05
N ASN A 29 -2.75 -7.83 8.26
CA ASN A 29 -1.81 -6.85 7.73
C ASN A 29 -2.57 -5.89 6.81
N THR A 30 -3.36 -4.98 7.37
CA THR A 30 -3.87 -3.84 6.63
C THR A 30 -2.71 -2.86 6.58
N THR A 31 -1.80 -3.07 5.62
CA THR A 31 -0.77 -2.09 5.29
C THR A 31 -1.49 -0.79 4.96
N THR A 32 -1.56 0.13 5.92
CA THR A 32 -2.12 1.45 5.72
C THR A 32 -1.10 2.19 4.88
N ARG A 33 -1.21 2.09 3.55
CA ARG A 33 -0.35 2.86 2.66
C ARG A 33 -0.67 4.33 2.92
N THR A 34 0.36 5.10 3.24
CA THR A 34 0.27 6.56 3.23
C THR A 34 0.02 6.98 1.79
N MET A 35 -1.26 7.18 1.49
CA MET A 35 -1.76 7.73 0.25
C MET A 35 -1.15 9.13 0.07
N SER A 36 -0.24 9.31 -0.89
CA SER A 36 0.38 10.61 -1.16
C SER A 36 -0.67 11.55 -1.77
N ALA A 37 -1.13 12.52 -1.00
CA ALA A 37 -2.20 13.46 -1.36
C ALA A 37 -1.92 14.36 -2.58
N PHE A 38 -0.77 14.21 -3.26
CA PHE A 38 -0.25 15.17 -4.24
C PHE A 38 -0.05 14.61 -5.65
N SER A 39 -0.44 13.37 -5.94
CA SER A 39 -0.28 12.80 -7.30
C SER A 39 -1.64 12.43 -7.89
N HIS A 40 -2.40 13.44 -8.31
CA HIS A 40 -3.52 13.24 -9.23
C HIS A 40 -2.95 13.25 -10.64
N MET A 41 -3.32 12.33 -11.52
CA MET A 41 -2.74 12.25 -12.87
C MET A 41 -2.96 13.48 -13.77
N SER A 42 -3.87 14.37 -13.37
CA SER A 42 -4.16 15.64 -14.03
C SER A 42 -3.65 16.86 -13.26
N ASP A 43 -2.94 16.66 -12.14
CA ASP A 43 -2.45 17.72 -11.23
C ASP A 43 -3.52 18.75 -10.81
N ASN A 44 -4.79 18.34 -10.83
CA ASN A 44 -5.97 19.21 -10.64
C ASN A 44 -6.07 20.36 -11.66
N ASP A 45 -5.51 20.21 -12.86
CA ASP A 45 -5.69 21.17 -13.95
C ASP A 45 -7.17 21.18 -14.41
N PRO A 46 -7.89 22.31 -14.24
CA PRO A 46 -9.31 22.39 -14.59
C PRO A 46 -9.58 22.14 -16.07
N GLU A 47 -8.67 22.51 -16.97
CA GLU A 47 -8.88 22.32 -18.42
C GLU A 47 -8.83 20.84 -18.79
N VAL A 48 -7.87 20.10 -18.21
CA VAL A 48 -7.73 18.65 -18.42
C VAL A 48 -8.93 17.91 -17.84
N LEU A 49 -9.38 18.30 -16.65
CA LEU A 49 -10.54 17.69 -15.99
C LEU A 49 -11.83 17.88 -16.78
N GLU A 50 -12.12 19.11 -17.26
CA GLU A 50 -13.32 19.35 -18.06
C GLU A 50 -13.26 18.62 -19.41
N LYS A 51 -12.09 18.61 -20.08
CA LYS A 51 -11.91 17.88 -21.35
C LYS A 51 -12.17 16.38 -21.18
N GLU A 52 -11.56 15.75 -20.19
CA GLU A 52 -11.71 14.32 -19.94
C GLU A 52 -13.11 13.99 -19.42
N LYS A 53 -13.73 14.84 -18.59
CA LYS A 53 -15.12 14.71 -18.15
C LYS A 53 -16.10 14.74 -19.33
N HIS A 54 -15.94 15.69 -20.25
CA HIS A 54 -16.78 15.75 -21.45
C HIS A 54 -16.61 14.51 -22.32
N LYS A 55 -15.37 14.07 -22.51
CA LYS A 55 -15.06 12.84 -23.24
C LYS A 55 -15.70 11.61 -22.57
N GLU A 56 -15.63 11.50 -21.25
CA GLU A 56 -16.22 10.38 -20.51
C GLU A 56 -17.75 10.39 -20.53
N LEU A 57 -18.37 11.57 -20.43
CA LEU A 57 -19.83 11.71 -20.54
C LEU A 57 -20.36 11.40 -21.94
N SER A 58 -19.54 11.58 -22.99
CA SER A 58 -19.90 11.24 -24.37
C SER A 58 -19.79 9.75 -24.69
N LYS A 59 -19.07 8.97 -23.88
CA LYS A 59 -18.93 7.53 -24.08
C LYS A 59 -20.18 6.81 -23.58
N LYS A 60 -20.61 5.81 -24.35
CA LYS A 60 -21.73 4.94 -23.98
C LYS A 60 -21.33 4.01 -22.82
N ASP A 61 -20.11 3.49 -22.87
CA ASP A 61 -19.54 2.63 -21.84
C ASP A 61 -18.55 3.45 -21.02
N LYS A 62 -18.84 3.59 -19.73
CA LYS A 62 -18.02 4.33 -18.78
C LYS A 62 -16.95 3.40 -18.24
N GLU A 63 -15.74 3.56 -18.75
CA GLU A 63 -14.57 2.82 -18.29
C GLU A 63 -13.80 3.65 -17.27
N TRP A 64 -12.98 3.00 -16.47
CA TRP A 64 -12.16 3.70 -15.47
C TRP A 64 -11.19 4.66 -16.18
N ASN A 65 -11.20 5.94 -15.79
CA ASN A 65 -10.36 6.98 -16.36
C ASN A 65 -9.38 7.51 -15.32
N GLU A 66 -8.10 7.19 -15.49
CA GLU A 66 -7.03 7.52 -14.55
C GLU A 66 -6.84 9.03 -14.35
N LYS A 67 -7.11 9.86 -15.37
CA LYS A 67 -6.99 11.33 -15.29
C LYS A 67 -8.12 11.98 -14.48
N LEU A 68 -9.26 11.31 -14.36
CA LEU A 68 -10.41 11.74 -13.56
C LEU A 68 -10.48 11.03 -12.21
N ALA A 69 -9.74 9.93 -12.04
CA ALA A 69 -9.79 9.11 -10.85
C ALA A 69 -9.22 9.85 -9.65
N SER A 70 -9.93 9.76 -8.53
CA SER A 70 -9.41 10.26 -7.26
C SER A 70 -8.20 9.42 -6.82
N HIS A 71 -7.36 10.00 -5.96
CA HIS A 71 -6.18 9.29 -5.44
C HIS A 71 -6.56 7.96 -4.75
N SER A 72 -7.63 7.96 -3.95
CA SER A 72 -8.16 6.75 -3.30
C SER A 72 -8.64 5.69 -4.29
N GLU A 73 -9.27 6.11 -5.39
CA GLU A 73 -9.76 5.21 -6.43
C GLU A 73 -8.62 4.59 -7.23
N ALA A 74 -7.60 5.37 -7.57
CA ALA A 74 -6.41 4.89 -8.28
C ALA A 74 -5.66 3.80 -7.48
N ALA A 75 -5.49 3.99 -6.16
CA ALA A 75 -4.82 2.98 -5.34
C ALA A 75 -5.62 1.68 -5.20
N VAL A 76 -6.95 1.78 -5.02
CA VAL A 76 -7.80 0.58 -4.99
C VAL A 76 -7.75 -0.18 -6.32
N LYS A 77 -7.60 0.54 -7.43
CA LYS A 77 -7.47 -0.07 -8.75
C LYS A 77 -6.11 -0.73 -8.96
N ALA A 78 -5.03 -0.10 -8.50
CA ALA A 78 -3.70 -0.70 -8.49
C ALA A 78 -3.65 -1.98 -7.63
N ASP A 79 -4.26 -1.96 -6.45
CA ASP A 79 -4.31 -3.12 -5.55
C ASP A 79 -5.18 -4.27 -6.09
N LYS A 80 -6.16 -3.97 -6.95
CA LYS A 80 -7.01 -4.98 -7.60
C LYS A 80 -6.38 -5.57 -8.86
N GLU A 81 -5.27 -5.02 -9.35
CA GLU A 81 -4.60 -5.57 -10.52
C GLU A 81 -3.94 -6.91 -10.17
N HIS A 82 -4.14 -7.93 -11.01
CA HIS A 82 -3.59 -9.26 -10.79
C HIS A 82 -2.07 -9.26 -11.00
N ASP A 83 -1.35 -10.14 -10.29
CA ASP A 83 0.09 -10.32 -10.47
C ASP A 83 0.42 -10.71 -11.92
N LYS A 84 0.96 -9.76 -12.67
CA LYS A 84 1.50 -9.96 -14.03
C LYS A 84 3.00 -10.22 -13.95
N PRO A 85 3.57 -11.09 -14.82
CA PRO A 85 5.01 -11.21 -14.96
C PRO A 85 5.65 -9.85 -15.33
N ILE A 86 6.81 -9.54 -14.73
CA ILE A 86 7.52 -8.25 -14.92
C ILE A 86 7.71 -7.91 -16.41
N ARG A 87 8.02 -8.90 -17.23
CA ARG A 87 8.21 -8.70 -18.68
C ARG A 87 6.96 -8.13 -19.36
N ASN A 88 5.78 -8.63 -19.00
CA ASN A 88 4.52 -8.17 -19.61
C ASN A 88 4.24 -6.71 -19.22
N LEU A 89 4.55 -6.32 -17.98
CA LEU A 89 4.43 -4.93 -17.53
C LEU A 89 5.35 -3.99 -18.33
N GLN A 90 6.57 -4.45 -18.62
CA GLN A 90 7.53 -3.68 -19.44
C GLN A 90 7.04 -3.55 -20.88
N ASP A 91 6.58 -4.65 -21.48
CA ASP A 91 6.07 -4.67 -22.85
C ASP A 91 4.84 -3.75 -22.99
N GLU A 92 3.89 -3.81 -22.03
CA GLU A 92 2.72 -2.92 -21.97
C GLU A 92 3.13 -1.43 -21.84
N THR A 93 4.17 -1.14 -21.04
CA THR A 93 4.67 0.23 -20.87
C THR A 93 5.26 0.78 -22.16
N ILE A 94 6.06 -0.02 -22.88
CA ILE A 94 6.65 0.37 -24.16
C ILE A 94 5.54 0.66 -25.19
N GLU A 95 4.55 -0.23 -25.30
CA GLU A 95 3.43 -0.03 -26.21
C GLU A 95 2.66 1.26 -25.91
N HIS A 96 2.45 1.56 -24.62
CA HIS A 96 1.79 2.79 -24.20
C HIS A 96 2.57 4.05 -24.59
N LEU A 97 3.89 4.04 -24.42
CA LEU A 97 4.77 5.15 -24.82
C LEU A 97 4.75 5.35 -26.35
N ASP A 98 4.89 4.27 -27.11
CA ASP A 98 4.87 4.31 -28.58
C ASP A 98 3.54 4.88 -29.11
N LYS A 99 2.42 4.52 -28.49
CA LYS A 99 1.11 5.05 -28.86
C LYS A 99 1.00 6.54 -28.55
N LYS A 100 1.48 6.97 -27.39
CA LYS A 100 1.48 8.39 -26.99
C LYS A 100 2.32 9.24 -27.94
N ASP A 101 3.48 8.73 -28.37
CA ASP A 101 4.35 9.44 -29.30
C ASP A 101 3.70 9.60 -30.68
N LYS A 102 2.94 8.59 -31.15
CA LYS A 102 2.15 8.68 -32.39
C LYS A 102 0.97 9.65 -32.31
N GLU A 103 0.35 9.82 -31.15
CA GLU A 103 -0.76 10.78 -30.97
C GLU A 103 -0.28 12.24 -30.95
N ASN A 104 1.00 12.49 -30.64
CA ASN A 104 1.60 13.83 -30.54
C ASN A 104 2.32 14.32 -31.81
N ASN A 105 2.34 13.52 -32.88
CA ASN A 105 2.99 13.82 -34.16
C ASN A 105 1.98 13.87 -35.31
#